data_AF-A0A351QRT2-F1
#
_entry.id   AF-A0A351QRT2-F1
#
_cell.length_a   1.000
_cell.length_b   1.000
_cell.length_c   1.000
_cell.angle_alpha   90.00
_cell.angle_beta   90.00
_cell.angle_gamma   90.00
#
_symmetry.space_group_name_H-M   'P 1'
#
loop_
_entity.id
_entity.type
_entity.pdbx_description
1 polymer ?
#
loop_
_entity_poly.entity_id
_entity_poly.type
_entity_poly.pdbx_seq_one_letter_code
_entity_poly.pdbx_strand_id
1 'polypeptide(L)'
;KPSKETIDVTYQVYSNKGWLPNVVNLKDYAGLYGKAVQGVYASLSKGKIRYRTHINNRWLPWVTDRQDYAGILGTNIDGLQMELIGLPGYSIKYRTYVGGRWLPWVLDLQDYAGLYGKVIEGIQVQVIKK
;
A
#
# COMPACT_ATOMS: atom_id res chain seq x y z
N LYS A 1 -10.18 1.05 -31.50
CA LYS A 1 -10.29 1.83 -30.23
C LYS A 1 -8.90 1.90 -29.63
N PRO A 2 -8.32 3.08 -29.36
CA PRO A 2 -7.09 3.14 -28.58
C PRO A 2 -7.40 2.57 -27.20
N SER A 3 -6.62 1.59 -26.74
CA SER A 3 -6.70 1.10 -25.37
C SER A 3 -6.44 2.28 -24.42
N LYS A 4 -7.36 2.53 -23.49
CA LYS A 4 -7.12 3.45 -22.37
C LYS A 4 -5.84 2.97 -21.69
N GLU A 5 -4.73 3.71 -21.83
CA GLU A 5 -3.47 3.34 -21.17
C GLU A 5 -3.70 3.42 -19.67
N THR A 6 -3.74 2.25 -19.01
CA THR A 6 -3.90 2.15 -17.56
C THR A 6 -2.59 1.72 -16.95
N ILE A 7 -2.13 2.45 -15.93
CA ILE A 7 -1.00 2.05 -15.11
C ILE A 7 -1.54 1.14 -14.02
N ASP A 8 -1.08 -0.10 -14.02
CA ASP A 8 -1.47 -1.09 -13.04
C ASP A 8 -0.50 -1.05 -11.87
N VAL A 9 -1.04 -1.15 -10.65
CA VAL A 9 -0.26 -1.37 -9.44
C VAL A 9 -0.40 -2.83 -9.02
N THR A 10 0.73 -3.49 -8.78
CA THR A 10 0.79 -4.84 -8.21
C THR A 10 1.37 -4.76 -6.82
N TYR A 11 0.67 -5.28 -5.82
CA TYR A 11 1.07 -5.18 -4.42
C TYR A 11 0.75 -6.45 -3.63
N GLN A 12 1.49 -6.69 -2.55
CA GLN A 12 1.24 -7.78 -1.60
C GLN A 12 1.67 -7.36 -0.20
N VAL A 13 1.19 -8.09 0.80
CA VAL A 13 1.53 -7.85 2.21
C VAL A 13 2.07 -9.10 2.88
N TYR A 14 2.96 -8.90 3.86
CA TYR A 14 3.37 -9.95 4.77
C TYR A 14 2.43 -9.96 5.96
N SER A 15 1.76 -11.09 6.18
CA SER A 15 0.84 -11.32 7.30
C SER A 15 0.83 -12.81 7.64
N ASN A 16 0.53 -13.14 8.90
CA ASN A 16 0.45 -14.52 9.36
C ASN A 16 1.68 -15.38 8.99
N LYS A 17 2.88 -14.83 9.22
CA LYS A 17 4.19 -15.47 8.96
C LYS A 17 4.50 -15.78 7.48
N GLY A 18 3.84 -15.11 6.54
CA GLY A 18 4.13 -15.30 5.11
C GLY A 18 3.75 -14.11 4.25
N TRP A 19 4.31 -14.08 3.05
CA TRP A 19 3.85 -13.19 1.99
C TRP A 19 2.56 -13.75 1.39
N LEU A 20 1.51 -12.94 1.36
CA LEU A 20 0.27 -13.28 0.68
C LEU A 20 0.40 -13.11 -0.84
N PRO A 21 -0.50 -13.69 -1.65
CA PRO A 21 -0.50 -13.52 -3.10
C PRO A 21 -0.56 -12.05 -3.55
N ASN A 22 -0.07 -11.79 -4.75
CA ASN A 22 -0.16 -10.48 -5.39
C ASN A 22 -1.60 -10.11 -5.71
N VAL A 23 -1.92 -8.83 -5.48
CA VAL A 23 -3.14 -8.18 -5.92
C VAL A 23 -2.79 -7.13 -6.96
N VAL A 24 -3.59 -7.06 -8.03
CA VAL A 24 -3.46 -6.05 -9.08
C VAL A 24 -4.64 -5.10 -9.00
N ASN A 25 -4.37 -3.81 -8.82
CA ASN A 25 -5.38 -2.76 -8.66
C ASN A 25 -6.43 -3.15 -7.59
N LEU A 26 -7.73 -3.03 -7.95
CA LEU A 26 -8.87 -3.37 -7.11
C LEU A 26 -9.49 -4.73 -7.46
N LYS A 27 -8.73 -5.64 -8.08
CA LYS A 27 -9.21 -7.02 -8.32
C LYS A 27 -9.50 -7.73 -7.00
N ASP A 28 -8.77 -7.38 -5.93
CA ASP A 28 -8.98 -7.86 -4.57
C ASP A 28 -8.41 -6.84 -3.55
N TYR A 29 -8.10 -7.27 -2.33
CA TYR A 29 -7.30 -6.59 -1.33
C TYR A 29 -6.15 -7.48 -0.84
N ALA A 30 -5.04 -6.88 -0.39
CA ALA A 30 -3.93 -7.63 0.17
C ALA A 30 -4.00 -7.61 1.69
N GLY A 31 -4.28 -8.75 2.33
CA GLY A 31 -4.40 -8.86 3.78
C GLY A 31 -5.24 -10.06 4.23
N LEU A 32 -5.33 -10.25 5.54
CA LEU A 32 -6.19 -11.24 6.18
C LEU A 32 -6.91 -10.55 7.34
N TYR A 33 -8.24 -10.50 7.31
CA TYR A 33 -9.00 -9.88 8.40
C TYR A 33 -8.70 -10.58 9.74
N GLY A 34 -8.48 -9.79 10.79
CA GLY A 34 -8.05 -10.30 12.10
C GLY A 34 -6.56 -10.62 12.20
N LYS A 35 -5.75 -10.41 11.16
CA LYS A 35 -4.29 -10.62 11.18
C LYS A 35 -3.56 -9.36 10.75
N ALA A 36 -2.59 -8.95 11.56
CA ALA A 36 -1.82 -7.76 11.30
C ALA A 36 -0.93 -7.92 10.06
N VAL A 37 -0.80 -6.83 9.30
CA VAL A 37 0.22 -6.64 8.27
C VAL A 37 1.51 -6.19 8.94
N GLN A 38 2.64 -6.69 8.42
CA GLN A 38 3.98 -6.39 8.94
C GLN A 38 4.95 -5.91 7.85
N GLY A 39 4.60 -6.12 6.58
CA GLY A 39 5.43 -5.76 5.44
C GLY A 39 4.57 -5.51 4.20
N VAL A 40 5.04 -4.63 3.32
CA VAL A 40 4.36 -4.29 2.05
C VAL A 40 5.36 -4.34 0.91
N TYR A 41 4.94 -4.93 -0.21
CA TYR A 41 5.59 -4.76 -1.52
C TYR A 41 4.61 -4.06 -2.47
N ALA A 42 5.11 -3.18 -3.33
CA ALA A 42 4.34 -2.62 -4.44
C ALA A 42 5.25 -2.31 -5.64
N SER A 43 4.71 -2.38 -6.85
CA SER A 43 5.37 -1.95 -8.09
C SER A 43 4.32 -1.54 -9.13
N LEU A 44 4.74 -0.78 -10.14
CA LEU A 44 3.88 -0.33 -11.23
C LEU A 44 4.21 -1.03 -12.55
N SER A 45 3.22 -1.14 -13.45
CA SER A 45 3.47 -1.56 -14.83
C SER A 45 4.24 -0.52 -15.65
N LYS A 46 4.21 0.76 -15.24
CA LYS A 46 4.93 1.88 -15.84
C LYS A 46 5.19 2.97 -14.80
N GLY A 47 6.37 3.59 -14.85
CA GLY A 47 6.81 4.57 -13.83
C GLY A 47 7.32 3.89 -12.57
N LYS A 48 7.39 4.63 -11.45
CA LYS A 48 7.83 4.10 -10.15
C LYS A 48 6.87 4.50 -9.04
N ILE A 49 6.77 3.68 -8.01
CA ILE A 49 6.06 3.99 -6.77
C ILE A 49 7.05 3.99 -5.60
N ARG A 50 6.88 4.91 -4.65
CA ARG A 50 7.51 4.81 -3.32
C ARG A 50 6.47 4.66 -2.25
N TYR A 51 6.81 3.88 -1.24
CA TYR A 51 5.93 3.65 -0.11
C TYR A 51 6.73 3.43 1.17
N ARG A 52 6.13 3.75 2.30
CA ARG A 52 6.69 3.52 3.63
C ARG A 52 5.60 3.19 4.63
N THR A 53 6.00 2.53 5.71
CA THR A 53 5.09 2.14 6.79
C THR A 53 5.48 2.80 8.09
N HIS A 54 4.49 2.96 8.96
CA HIS A 54 4.66 3.46 10.31
C HIS A 54 4.60 2.30 11.30
N ILE A 55 5.48 2.36 12.30
CA ILE A 55 5.53 1.45 13.45
C ILE A 55 5.96 2.25 14.68
N ASN A 56 5.46 1.92 15.88
CA ASN A 56 6.00 2.42 17.16
C ASN A 56 6.34 3.93 17.18
N ASN A 57 5.41 4.76 16.72
CA ASN A 57 5.55 6.23 16.67
C ASN A 57 6.70 6.76 15.78
N ARG A 58 7.10 6.00 14.74
CA ARG A 58 8.03 6.46 13.71
C ARG A 58 7.70 5.91 12.33
N TRP A 59 8.03 6.70 11.31
CA TRP A 59 8.03 6.25 9.92
C TRP A 59 9.33 5.53 9.60
N LEU A 60 9.23 4.38 8.93
CA LEU A 60 10.37 3.70 8.34
C LEU A 60 10.83 4.41 7.04
N PRO A 61 12.05 4.13 6.55
CA PRO A 61 12.53 4.66 5.28
C PRO A 61 11.61 4.33 4.10
N TRP A 62 11.66 5.17 3.07
CA TRP A 62 10.97 4.92 1.81
C TRP A 62 11.58 3.73 1.06
N VAL A 63 10.71 2.91 0.50
CA VAL A 63 11.06 1.83 -0.42
C VAL A 63 10.52 2.19 -1.81
N THR A 64 11.33 1.98 -2.85
CA THR A 64 10.94 2.23 -4.24
C THR A 64 10.71 0.93 -4.98
N ASP A 65 9.53 0.78 -5.58
CA ASP A 65 9.08 -0.45 -6.22
C ASP A 65 9.41 -1.69 -5.34
N ARG A 66 9.78 -2.81 -5.94
CA ARG A 66 10.16 -4.04 -5.22
C ARG A 66 11.65 -4.14 -4.92
N GLN A 67 12.36 -3.02 -4.77
CA GLN A 67 13.77 -3.03 -4.36
C GLN A 67 13.96 -3.66 -2.97
N ASP A 68 12.99 -3.44 -2.07
CA ASP A 68 12.84 -4.11 -0.78
C ASP A 68 11.36 -4.09 -0.37
N TYR A 69 11.02 -4.55 0.84
CA TYR A 69 9.70 -4.36 1.44
C TYR A 69 9.69 -3.23 2.47
N ALA A 70 8.55 -2.56 2.61
CA ALA A 70 8.36 -1.57 3.67
C ALA A 70 7.77 -2.24 4.92
N GLY A 71 8.49 -2.23 6.03
CA GLY A 71 8.08 -2.84 7.29
C GLY A 71 9.25 -3.50 8.02
N ILE A 72 8.98 -4.07 9.18
CA ILE A 72 9.92 -4.96 9.89
C ILE A 72 9.12 -6.22 10.20
N LEU A 73 9.49 -7.34 9.60
CA LEU A 73 8.78 -8.61 9.81
C LEU A 73 8.82 -8.98 11.31
N GLY A 74 7.67 -9.34 11.86
CA GLY A 74 7.48 -9.50 13.31
C GLY A 74 6.99 -8.23 14.04
N THR A 75 6.95 -7.07 13.38
CA THR A 75 6.36 -5.83 13.92
C THR A 75 5.14 -5.42 13.11
N ASN A 76 4.03 -5.14 13.78
CA ASN A 76 2.78 -4.76 13.12
C ASN A 76 2.83 -3.29 12.67
N ILE A 77 2.40 -3.03 11.45
CA ILE A 77 2.28 -1.65 10.93
C ILE A 77 0.94 -1.05 11.31
N ASP A 78 0.91 0.26 11.53
CA ASP A 78 -0.29 1.04 11.89
C ASP A 78 -0.50 2.28 11.00
N GLY A 79 0.38 2.49 10.02
CA GLY A 79 0.26 3.53 9.00
C GLY A 79 0.97 3.16 7.70
N LEU A 80 0.46 3.73 6.60
CA LEU A 80 0.96 3.54 5.25
C LEU A 80 0.95 4.88 4.49
N GLN A 81 2.02 5.16 3.76
CA GLN A 81 2.05 6.24 2.77
C GLN A 81 2.57 5.72 1.43
N MET A 82 2.05 6.26 0.34
CA MET A 82 2.46 5.92 -1.03
C MET A 82 2.49 7.18 -1.92
N GLU A 83 3.45 7.27 -2.82
CA GLU A 83 3.55 8.30 -3.86
C GLU A 83 4.05 7.75 -5.20
N LEU A 84 3.64 8.38 -6.30
CA LEU A 84 4.16 8.08 -7.64
C LEU A 84 5.39 8.96 -7.94
N ILE A 85 6.43 8.37 -8.55
CA ILE A 85 7.55 9.14 -9.10
C ILE A 85 7.45 9.18 -10.63
N GLY A 86 7.59 10.38 -11.21
CA GLY A 86 7.76 10.54 -12.65
C GLY A 86 6.52 10.23 -13.48
N LEU A 87 5.33 10.33 -12.88
CA LEU A 87 4.04 10.10 -13.54
C LEU A 87 3.15 11.35 -13.48
N PRO A 88 3.53 12.46 -14.16
CA PRO A 88 2.67 13.64 -14.24
C PRO A 88 1.33 13.27 -14.89
N GLY A 89 0.21 13.70 -14.28
CA GLY A 89 -1.14 13.38 -14.74
C GLY A 89 -1.77 12.14 -14.11
N TYR A 90 -1.07 11.47 -13.18
CA TYR A 90 -1.61 10.36 -12.39
C TYR A 90 -1.46 10.62 -10.89
N SER A 91 -2.30 9.97 -10.10
CA SER A 91 -2.23 9.93 -8.63
C SER A 91 -2.37 8.49 -8.15
N ILE A 92 -1.77 8.18 -7.01
CA ILE A 92 -2.03 6.92 -6.30
C ILE A 92 -3.12 7.14 -5.26
N LYS A 93 -4.13 6.27 -5.24
CA LYS A 93 -5.07 6.20 -4.12
C LYS A 93 -4.94 4.89 -3.39
N TYR A 94 -4.96 4.94 -2.07
CA TYR A 94 -4.82 3.77 -1.22
C TYR A 94 -5.63 3.90 0.06
N ARG A 95 -6.02 2.77 0.64
CA ARG A 95 -6.72 2.71 1.93
C ARG A 95 -6.36 1.44 2.68
N THR A 96 -6.58 1.47 3.99
CA THR A 96 -6.28 0.37 4.91
C THR A 96 -7.55 -0.14 5.59
N TYR A 97 -7.57 -1.43 5.89
CA TYR A 97 -8.58 -2.04 6.74
C TYR A 97 -8.02 -2.10 8.16
N VAL A 98 -8.74 -1.50 9.10
CA VAL A 98 -8.33 -1.36 10.49
C VAL A 98 -9.53 -1.58 11.40
N GLY A 99 -9.47 -2.61 12.25
CA GLY A 99 -10.45 -2.82 13.31
C GLY A 99 -11.86 -3.08 12.79
N GLY A 100 -11.98 -3.90 11.74
CA GLY A 100 -13.28 -4.31 11.21
C GLY A 100 -13.87 -3.39 10.13
N ARG A 101 -13.14 -2.36 9.66
CA ARG A 101 -13.63 -1.46 8.60
C ARG A 101 -12.51 -0.95 7.69
N TRP A 102 -12.90 -0.63 6.45
CA TRP A 102 -12.06 0.17 5.56
C TRP A 102 -12.09 1.64 5.99
N LEU A 103 -10.91 2.25 6.12
CA LEU A 103 -10.78 3.70 6.29
C LEU A 103 -10.98 4.43 4.94
N PRO A 104 -11.19 5.76 4.96
CA PRO A 104 -11.26 6.57 3.75
C PRO A 104 -10.02 6.42 2.85
N TRP A 105 -10.20 6.70 1.56
CA TRP A 105 -9.10 6.73 0.60
C TRP A 105 -8.19 7.93 0.86
N VAL A 106 -6.88 7.68 0.82
CA VAL A 106 -5.83 8.70 0.80
C VAL A 106 -5.33 8.84 -0.63
N LEU A 107 -5.08 10.07 -1.05
CA LEU A 107 -4.51 10.41 -2.35
C LEU A 107 -3.08 10.92 -2.19
N ASP A 108 -2.13 10.30 -2.88
CA ASP A 108 -0.71 10.63 -2.84
C ASP A 108 -0.23 10.84 -1.39
N LEU A 109 0.40 11.99 -1.08
CA LEU A 109 0.86 12.36 0.26
C LEU A 109 -0.05 13.40 0.94
N GLN A 110 -1.34 13.47 0.56
CA GLN A 110 -2.29 14.37 1.23
C GLN A 110 -2.48 14.00 2.71
N ASP A 111 -2.36 12.70 3.03
CA ASP A 111 -2.41 12.18 4.40
C ASP A 111 -1.64 10.83 4.48
N TYR A 112 -1.94 9.99 5.47
CA TYR A 112 -1.53 8.58 5.57
C TYR A 112 -2.75 7.68 5.79
N ALA A 113 -2.67 6.43 5.32
CA ALA A 113 -3.72 5.44 5.54
C ALA A 113 -3.40 4.61 6.80
N GLY A 114 -4.25 4.67 7.82
CA GLY A 114 -4.09 3.96 9.07
C GLY A 114 -4.67 4.72 10.26
N LEU A 115 -4.49 4.18 11.46
CA LEU A 115 -4.75 4.86 12.72
C LEU A 115 -3.61 4.48 13.67
N TYR A 116 -2.82 5.45 14.13
CA TYR A 116 -1.67 5.15 14.99
C TYR A 116 -2.08 4.33 16.23
N GLY A 117 -1.29 3.30 16.52
CA GLY A 117 -1.56 2.32 17.58
C GLY A 117 -2.63 1.27 17.23
N LYS A 118 -3.22 1.30 16.03
CA LYS A 118 -4.16 0.27 15.54
C LYS A 118 -3.57 -0.42 14.32
N VAL A 119 -3.46 -1.73 14.40
CA VAL A 119 -2.85 -2.54 13.34
C VAL A 119 -3.63 -2.47 12.04
N ILE A 120 -2.92 -2.40 10.92
CA ILE A 120 -3.49 -2.60 9.59
C ILE A 120 -3.65 -4.10 9.34
N GLU A 121 -4.79 -4.51 8.81
CA GLU A 121 -5.11 -5.92 8.52
C GLU A 121 -5.20 -6.21 7.02
N GLY A 122 -5.34 -5.15 6.21
CA GLY A 122 -5.31 -5.24 4.77
C GLY A 122 -5.21 -3.90 4.08
N ILE A 123 -4.83 -3.91 2.80
CA ILE A 123 -4.66 -2.70 1.98
C ILE A 123 -5.34 -2.85 0.61
N GLN A 124 -5.77 -1.72 0.06
CA GLN A 124 -6.16 -1.60 -1.34
C GLN A 124 -5.46 -0.43 -1.98
N VAL A 125 -5.04 -0.60 -3.23
CA VAL A 125 -4.26 0.39 -3.96
C VAL A 125 -4.71 0.46 -5.42
N GLN A 126 -4.81 1.67 -5.97
CA GLN A 126 -5.11 1.90 -7.39
C GLN A 126 -4.44 3.18 -7.88
N VAL A 127 -3.86 3.14 -9.08
CA VAL A 127 -3.45 4.36 -9.80
C VAL A 127 -4.65 4.92 -10.54
N ILE A 128 -4.87 6.23 -10.43
CA ILE A 128 -5.92 6.95 -11.14
C ILE A 128 -5.32 8.05 -12.01
N LYS A 129 -6.00 8.38 -13.10
CA LYS A 129 -5.69 9.57 -13.90
C LYS A 129 -6.26 10.80 -13.20
N LYS A 130 -5.51 11.90 -13.18
CA LYS A 130 -5.97 13.22 -12.71
C LYS A 130 -7.02 13.80 -13.65
#